data_AF-A0A8J4GBS5-F1
#
_entry.id   AF-A0A8J4GBS5-F1
#
_cell.length_a   1.000
_cell.length_b   1.000
_cell.length_c   1.000
_cell.angle_alpha   90.00
_cell.angle_beta   90.00
_cell.angle_gamma   90.00
#
_symmetry.space_group_name_H-M   'P 1'
#
loop_
_entity.id
_entity.type
_entity.pdbx_description
1 polymer ?
#
loop_
_entity_poly.entity_id
_entity_poly.type
_entity_poly.pdbx_seq_one_letter_code
_entity_poly.pdbx_strand_id
1 'polypeptide(L)'
;MEDIKSVDLFVSGRLCLFGEHTDWAGEHKGRSESIVEGRTIVVGTQEGLFATAKPLKEKVLRITTTDNHGEKTGPAEFTLEPSELLAVARSGGFFSYVAGTAYRLCVAHELEGGLELNNHTTTLPMSKGLSSSAAICVMVARAFNRVYNLRLSTRGEMEFAYLGEITTPSKCGRMDQACAYGSVPVLMTFDGDILTVDRLQLAVPLHLVLVDLKASKDTTTILKCLQQAYPHPASDLHEGLHRLLGPINHRITSEALQAMATGDVSQLGRLMVAAQQLFDQLAGPLCPEQLTAPVLHKVLSYPAIQELVWGGKGVGSQGDGTAQLLCRGSEEQAKVCAILSADLGLECMPLTVTTPRHGDHK
;
A
#
# COMPACT_ATOMS: atom_id res chain seq x y z
N MET A 1 -18.47 -12.55 35.29
CA MET A 1 -17.96 -12.74 33.92
C MET A 1 -18.22 -11.44 33.21
N GLU A 2 -17.26 -10.52 33.24
CA GLU A 2 -17.36 -9.31 32.42
C GLU A 2 -17.44 -9.73 30.96
N ASP A 3 -18.40 -9.14 30.23
CA ASP A 3 -18.65 -9.44 28.83
C ASP A 3 -17.35 -9.38 28.02
N ILE A 4 -17.05 -10.47 27.32
CA ILE A 4 -15.99 -10.55 26.33
C ILE A 4 -16.32 -9.51 25.25
N LYS A 5 -15.75 -8.31 25.37
CA LYS A 5 -15.94 -7.24 24.39
C LYS A 5 -15.25 -7.64 23.09
N SER A 6 -16.07 -8.09 22.15
CA SER A 6 -15.70 -8.14 20.74
C SER A 6 -15.33 -6.74 20.27
N VAL A 7 -14.27 -6.63 19.47
CA VAL A 7 -13.87 -5.38 18.82
C VAL A 7 -14.05 -5.52 17.32
N ASP A 8 -14.66 -4.51 16.71
CA ASP A 8 -14.80 -4.41 15.26
C ASP A 8 -13.57 -3.69 14.69
N LEU A 9 -13.05 -4.22 13.61
CA LEU A 9 -11.80 -3.80 13.00
C LEU A 9 -12.00 -3.55 11.51
N PHE A 10 -11.34 -2.50 11.03
CA PHE A 10 -11.20 -2.22 9.60
C PHE A 10 -9.74 -1.94 9.29
N VAL A 11 -9.27 -2.46 8.15
CA VAL A 11 -7.97 -2.13 7.56
C VAL A 11 -8.18 -1.94 6.06
N SER A 12 -7.83 -0.78 5.53
CA SER A 12 -7.96 -0.48 4.10
C SER A 12 -6.89 -1.21 3.28
N GLY A 13 -7.02 -1.20 1.95
CA GLY A 13 -5.86 -1.25 1.07
C GLY A 13 -5.07 0.06 1.11
N ARG A 14 -4.10 0.22 0.18
CA ARG A 14 -3.36 1.48 0.01
C ARG A 14 -3.10 1.83 -1.46
N LEU A 15 -3.15 3.13 -1.74
CA LEU A 15 -2.72 3.73 -2.99
C LEU A 15 -1.54 4.66 -2.74
N CYS A 16 -0.44 4.44 -3.47
CA CYS A 16 0.65 5.40 -3.55
C CYS A 16 0.25 6.49 -4.55
N LEU A 17 0.12 7.74 -4.10
CA LEU A 17 -0.13 8.90 -4.96
C LEU A 17 1.16 9.34 -5.64
N PHE A 18 2.27 9.35 -4.90
CA PHE A 18 3.59 9.73 -5.40
C PHE A 18 4.70 8.99 -4.67
N GLY A 19 5.79 8.66 -5.38
CA GLY A 19 7.03 8.19 -4.78
C GLY A 19 7.21 6.68 -4.75
N GLU A 20 6.58 5.95 -5.67
CA GLU A 20 6.78 4.52 -5.80
C GLU A 20 8.27 4.17 -5.85
N HIS A 21 8.62 3.02 -5.26
CA HIS A 21 9.97 2.46 -5.18
C HIS A 21 10.96 3.22 -4.28
N THR A 22 10.59 4.38 -3.77
CA THR A 22 11.51 5.17 -2.93
C THR A 22 11.63 4.59 -1.52
N ASP A 23 10.71 3.71 -1.12
CA ASP A 23 10.73 3.02 0.16
C ASP A 23 11.96 2.13 0.31
N TRP A 24 12.24 1.25 -0.67
CA TRP A 24 13.45 0.43 -0.65
C TRP A 24 14.69 1.20 -1.13
N ALA A 25 14.54 2.22 -1.97
CA ALA A 25 15.68 3.04 -2.40
C ALA A 25 16.27 3.83 -1.21
N GLY A 26 15.40 4.40 -0.37
CA GLY A 26 15.77 5.16 0.82
C GLY A 26 16.46 4.32 1.90
N GLU A 27 16.19 3.01 1.97
CA GLU A 27 16.89 2.08 2.88
C GLU A 27 18.41 1.98 2.60
N HIS A 28 18.86 2.38 1.41
CA HIS A 28 20.29 2.45 1.08
C HIS A 28 20.97 3.75 1.52
N LYS A 29 20.24 4.70 2.12
CA LYS A 29 20.82 5.94 2.66
C LYS A 29 21.91 5.60 3.69
N GLY A 30 23.05 6.29 3.59
CA GLY A 30 24.24 5.99 4.39
C GLY A 30 25.18 4.95 3.78
N ARG A 31 24.77 4.22 2.74
CA ARG A 31 25.65 3.28 1.99
C ARG A 31 26.42 3.94 0.84
N SER A 32 25.97 5.12 0.40
CA SER A 32 26.63 5.99 -0.58
C SER A 32 26.27 7.45 -0.29
N GLU A 33 27.19 8.39 -0.50
CA GLU A 33 26.94 9.83 -0.33
C GLU A 33 25.86 10.37 -1.27
N SER A 34 25.72 9.76 -2.45
CA SER A 34 24.78 10.17 -3.50
C SER A 34 23.32 9.80 -3.21
N ILE A 35 23.08 8.84 -2.31
CA ILE A 35 21.73 8.39 -1.98
C ILE A 35 21.11 9.35 -0.98
N VAL A 36 19.86 9.74 -1.20
CA VAL A 36 19.05 10.57 -0.30
C VAL A 36 17.92 9.73 0.29
N GLU A 37 17.23 10.28 1.29
CA GLU A 37 16.02 9.67 1.85
C GLU A 37 14.95 9.44 0.76
N GLY A 38 14.15 8.38 0.89
CA GLY A 38 12.99 8.16 0.03
C GLY A 38 11.75 8.88 0.57
N ARG A 39 10.83 9.33 -0.31
CA ARG A 39 9.55 9.93 0.12
C ARG A 39 8.37 9.37 -0.67
N THR A 40 7.36 8.86 0.05
CA THR A 40 6.08 8.46 -0.55
C THR A 40 4.92 9.26 0.03
N ILE A 41 3.94 9.58 -0.81
CA ILE A 41 2.63 10.08 -0.39
C ILE A 41 1.64 8.96 -0.62
N VAL A 42 1.04 8.44 0.45
CA VAL A 42 0.18 7.25 0.43
C VAL A 42 -1.15 7.55 1.08
N VAL A 43 -2.20 6.90 0.62
CA VAL A 43 -3.54 6.99 1.21
C VAL A 43 -4.19 5.61 1.25
N GLY A 44 -4.97 5.32 2.29
CA GLY A 44 -5.78 4.11 2.33
C GLY A 44 -7.01 4.19 1.42
N THR A 45 -7.41 3.04 0.88
CA THR A 45 -8.63 2.91 0.06
C THR A 45 -9.90 2.86 0.92
N GLN A 46 -11.07 2.97 0.30
CA GLN A 46 -12.35 2.72 0.97
C GLN A 46 -12.62 1.21 1.11
N GLU A 47 -12.05 0.43 0.20
CA GLU A 47 -12.03 -1.01 0.22
C GLU A 47 -11.00 -1.54 1.23
N GLY A 48 -11.30 -2.67 1.84
CA GLY A 48 -10.46 -3.21 2.90
C GLY A 48 -10.94 -4.55 3.44
N LEU A 49 -10.39 -4.90 4.60
CA LEU A 49 -10.73 -6.07 5.38
C LEU A 49 -11.58 -5.60 6.56
N PHE A 50 -12.70 -6.27 6.78
CA PHE A 50 -13.59 -6.04 7.92
C PHE A 50 -13.55 -7.29 8.80
N ALA A 51 -13.18 -7.09 10.06
CA ALA A 51 -13.02 -8.20 10.99
C ALA A 51 -13.61 -7.92 12.35
N THR A 52 -13.88 -9.00 13.07
CA THR A 52 -14.17 -8.96 14.50
C THR A 52 -13.09 -9.72 15.25
N ALA A 53 -12.63 -9.18 16.38
CA ALA A 53 -11.65 -9.85 17.22
C ALA A 53 -12.16 -9.99 18.66
N LYS A 54 -11.86 -11.14 19.28
CA LYS A 54 -12.32 -11.48 20.64
C LYS A 54 -11.20 -12.20 21.40
N PRO A 55 -11.00 -11.93 22.70
CA PRO A 55 -10.05 -12.70 23.49
C PRO A 55 -10.52 -14.14 23.67
N LEU A 56 -9.57 -15.06 23.69
CA LEU A 56 -9.72 -16.47 24.06
C LEU A 56 -8.97 -16.75 25.36
N LYS A 57 -9.40 -17.76 26.12
CA LYS A 57 -8.68 -18.19 27.32
C LYS A 57 -7.48 -19.06 26.94
N GLU A 58 -7.65 -19.90 25.94
CA GLU A 58 -6.61 -20.74 25.37
C GLU A 58 -5.58 -19.87 24.67
N LYS A 59 -4.28 -20.15 24.84
CA LYS A 59 -3.19 -19.41 24.18
C LYS A 59 -3.04 -19.80 22.71
N VAL A 60 -4.08 -19.53 21.92
CA VAL A 60 -4.14 -19.80 20.48
C VAL A 60 -4.61 -18.57 19.72
N LEU A 61 -4.14 -18.40 18.49
CA LEU A 61 -4.74 -17.53 17.48
C LEU A 61 -5.63 -18.37 16.58
N ARG A 62 -6.95 -18.17 16.68
CA ARG A 62 -7.92 -18.77 15.78
C ARG A 62 -8.34 -17.74 14.74
N ILE A 63 -8.06 -18.01 13.47
CA ILE A 63 -8.41 -17.10 12.38
C ILE A 63 -9.35 -17.74 11.37
N THR A 64 -10.37 -16.99 10.97
CA THR A 64 -11.21 -17.28 9.83
C THR A 64 -11.19 -16.09 8.89
N THR A 65 -11.07 -16.32 7.59
CA THR A 65 -11.01 -15.25 6.59
C THR A 65 -11.98 -15.50 5.45
N THR A 66 -12.60 -14.43 4.96
CA THR A 66 -13.43 -14.41 3.76
C THR A 66 -12.74 -13.55 2.70
N ASP A 67 -12.57 -14.07 1.48
CA ASP A 67 -11.96 -13.32 0.38
C ASP A 67 -12.94 -12.34 -0.30
N ASN A 68 -12.50 -11.65 -1.35
CA ASN A 68 -13.31 -10.69 -2.10
C ASN A 68 -14.35 -11.33 -3.04
N HIS A 69 -14.42 -12.66 -3.10
CA HIS A 69 -15.46 -13.43 -3.78
C HIS A 69 -16.46 -14.05 -2.80
N GLY A 70 -16.25 -13.86 -1.49
CA GLY A 70 -17.08 -14.45 -0.45
C GLY A 70 -16.68 -15.87 -0.06
N GLU A 71 -15.56 -16.39 -0.59
CA GLU A 71 -15.05 -17.71 -0.21
C GLU A 71 -14.40 -17.65 1.18
N LYS A 72 -14.80 -18.59 2.04
CA LYS A 72 -14.38 -18.64 3.43
C LYS A 72 -13.33 -19.71 3.66
N THR A 73 -12.22 -19.34 4.30
CA THR A 73 -11.14 -20.25 4.70
C THR A 73 -10.96 -20.24 6.22
N GLY A 74 -10.81 -21.43 6.80
CA GLY A 74 -10.60 -21.63 8.24
C GLY A 74 -11.80 -22.30 8.94
N PRO A 75 -11.82 -22.32 10.29
CA PRO A 75 -10.82 -21.70 11.17
C PRO A 75 -9.46 -22.40 11.07
N ALA A 76 -8.40 -21.62 10.87
CA ALA A 76 -7.04 -22.06 11.15
C ALA A 76 -6.71 -21.70 12.61
N GLU A 77 -6.01 -22.59 13.31
CA GLU A 77 -5.64 -22.39 14.70
C GLU A 77 -4.12 -22.53 14.85
N PHE A 78 -3.50 -21.56 15.52
CA PHE A 78 -2.07 -21.52 15.77
C PHE A 78 -1.83 -21.36 17.27
N THR A 79 -1.01 -22.22 17.87
CA THR A 79 -0.53 -21.99 19.24
C THR A 79 0.23 -20.66 19.29
N LEU A 80 0.01 -19.86 20.32
CA LEU A 80 0.79 -18.64 20.57
C LEU A 80 2.16 -18.97 21.18
N GLU A 81 2.87 -19.89 20.55
CA GLU A 81 4.23 -20.32 20.88
C GLU A 81 5.18 -19.79 19.80
N PRO A 82 6.16 -18.93 20.13
CA PRO A 82 7.01 -18.26 19.14
C PRO A 82 7.69 -19.19 18.14
N SER A 83 8.14 -20.37 18.59
CA SER A 83 8.82 -21.34 17.72
C SER A 83 7.89 -21.95 16.66
N GLU A 84 6.64 -22.25 17.03
CA GLU A 84 5.61 -22.78 16.11
C GLU A 84 5.15 -21.72 15.11
N LEU A 85 4.87 -20.50 15.58
CA LEU A 85 4.45 -19.39 14.73
C LEU A 85 5.53 -19.03 13.69
N LEU A 86 6.80 -19.04 14.08
CA LEU A 86 7.92 -18.80 13.18
C LEU A 86 8.03 -19.88 12.10
N ALA A 87 7.77 -21.15 12.45
CA ALA A 87 7.77 -22.25 11.48
C ALA A 87 6.65 -22.07 10.44
N VAL A 88 5.44 -21.71 10.88
CA VAL A 88 4.32 -21.42 9.96
C VAL A 88 4.66 -20.22 9.07
N ALA A 89 5.16 -19.12 9.64
CA ALA A 89 5.51 -17.91 8.90
C ALA A 89 6.52 -18.15 7.76
N ARG A 90 7.46 -19.09 7.96
CA ARG A 90 8.47 -19.45 6.96
C ARG A 90 7.96 -20.39 5.87
N SER A 91 6.80 -21.02 6.06
CA SER A 91 6.27 -22.01 5.10
C SER A 91 5.66 -21.39 3.84
N GLY A 92 5.29 -20.10 3.89
CA GLY A 92 4.65 -19.38 2.79
C GLY A 92 3.13 -19.50 2.79
N GLY A 93 2.48 -18.89 1.80
CA GLY A 93 1.01 -18.84 1.70
C GLY A 93 0.36 -17.80 2.63
N PHE A 94 -0.96 -17.70 2.55
CA PHE A 94 -1.74 -16.63 3.22
C PHE A 94 -1.53 -16.59 4.74
N PHE A 95 -1.63 -17.74 5.40
CA PHE A 95 -1.53 -17.82 6.87
C PHE A 95 -0.11 -17.54 7.40
N SER A 96 0.91 -17.52 6.54
CA SER A 96 2.25 -17.11 6.96
C SER A 96 2.30 -15.65 7.41
N TYR A 97 1.55 -14.75 6.77
CA TYR A 97 1.46 -13.33 7.17
C TYR A 97 0.85 -13.18 8.57
N VAL A 98 -0.18 -13.97 8.84
CA VAL A 98 -0.88 -14.02 10.12
C VAL A 98 0.06 -14.52 11.22
N ALA A 99 0.69 -15.68 10.99
CA ALA A 99 1.61 -16.28 11.94
C ALA A 99 2.86 -15.43 12.15
N GLY A 100 3.42 -14.82 11.11
CA GLY A 100 4.58 -13.93 11.18
C GLY A 100 4.31 -12.71 12.05
N THR A 101 3.16 -12.06 11.86
CA THR A 101 2.77 -10.91 12.69
C THR A 101 2.51 -11.32 14.14
N ALA A 102 1.77 -12.41 14.35
CA ALA A 102 1.53 -12.95 15.70
C ALA A 102 2.83 -13.32 16.41
N TYR A 103 3.79 -13.94 15.71
CA TYR A 103 5.12 -14.25 16.22
C TYR A 103 5.82 -13.02 16.80
N ARG A 104 5.85 -11.91 16.04
CA ARG A 104 6.50 -10.67 16.48
C ARG A 104 5.84 -10.11 17.74
N LEU A 105 4.50 -10.17 17.82
CA LEU A 105 3.76 -9.71 19.00
C LEU A 105 4.00 -10.60 20.21
N CYS A 106 4.00 -11.94 20.05
CA CYS A 106 4.29 -12.88 21.14
C CYS A 106 5.70 -12.72 21.70
N VAL A 107 6.68 -12.37 20.86
CA VAL A 107 8.06 -12.12 21.31
C VAL A 107 8.17 -10.79 22.06
N ALA A 108 7.41 -9.77 21.65
CA ALA A 108 7.50 -8.43 22.20
C ALA A 108 6.61 -8.20 23.44
N HIS A 109 5.55 -9.00 23.61
CA HIS A 109 4.53 -8.79 24.63
C HIS A 109 4.14 -10.10 25.33
N GLU A 110 3.91 -10.02 26.63
CA GLU A 110 3.31 -11.11 27.39
C GLU A 110 1.80 -11.17 27.11
N LEU A 111 1.34 -12.29 26.54
CA LEU A 111 -0.06 -12.53 26.23
C LEU A 111 -0.64 -13.54 27.23
N GLU A 112 -1.65 -13.13 27.98
CA GLU A 112 -2.28 -13.96 29.03
C GLU A 112 -3.22 -15.04 28.49
N GLY A 113 -3.76 -14.84 27.28
CA GLY A 113 -4.67 -15.75 26.59
C GLY A 113 -4.46 -15.72 25.09
N GLY A 114 -5.47 -16.11 24.33
CA GLY A 114 -5.47 -16.12 22.87
C GLY A 114 -6.39 -15.11 22.22
N LEU A 115 -6.54 -15.23 20.91
CA LEU A 115 -7.31 -14.32 20.08
C LEU A 115 -8.11 -15.11 19.03
N GLU A 116 -9.40 -14.84 18.94
CA GLU A 116 -10.20 -15.21 17.77
C GLU A 116 -10.28 -13.99 16.85
N LEU A 117 -9.92 -14.15 15.58
CA LEU A 117 -9.98 -13.13 14.55
C LEU A 117 -10.84 -13.65 13.39
N ASN A 118 -11.95 -13.01 13.12
CA ASN A 118 -12.84 -13.36 12.02
C ASN A 118 -12.88 -12.19 11.02
N ASN A 119 -12.06 -12.27 9.97
CA ASN A 119 -12.20 -11.41 8.79
C ASN A 119 -13.43 -11.91 8.02
N HIS A 120 -14.58 -11.29 8.29
CA HIS A 120 -15.86 -11.73 7.78
C HIS A 120 -16.17 -11.17 6.39
N THR A 121 -15.52 -10.07 5.99
CA THR A 121 -15.76 -9.42 4.70
C THR A 121 -14.49 -8.77 4.18
N THR A 122 -14.11 -9.10 2.95
CA THR A 122 -13.03 -8.41 2.22
C THR A 122 -13.63 -7.74 0.99
N THR A 123 -13.51 -6.42 0.88
CA THR A 123 -13.88 -5.68 -0.34
C THR A 123 -12.66 -5.32 -1.18
N LEU A 124 -11.46 -5.48 -0.62
CA LEU A 124 -10.20 -5.18 -1.30
C LEU A 124 -9.92 -6.17 -2.45
N PRO A 125 -9.76 -5.70 -3.70
CA PRO A 125 -9.37 -6.56 -4.81
C PRO A 125 -7.99 -7.19 -4.58
N MET A 126 -7.92 -8.52 -4.65
CA MET A 126 -6.67 -9.26 -4.48
C MET A 126 -5.76 -9.09 -5.70
N SER A 127 -4.44 -9.03 -5.45
CA SER A 127 -3.39 -8.99 -6.50
C SER A 127 -3.42 -7.77 -7.44
N LYS A 128 -4.08 -6.67 -7.06
CA LYS A 128 -4.16 -5.42 -7.84
C LYS A 128 -3.20 -4.31 -7.38
N GLY A 129 -2.17 -4.67 -6.61
CA GLY A 129 -1.20 -3.70 -6.09
C GLY A 129 -1.72 -2.81 -4.97
N LEU A 130 -2.78 -3.23 -4.27
CA LEU A 130 -3.43 -2.52 -3.16
C LEU A 130 -3.06 -3.03 -1.77
N SER A 131 -1.97 -3.79 -1.66
CA SER A 131 -1.34 -4.22 -0.38
C SER A 131 -2.19 -5.13 0.50
N SER A 132 -2.81 -6.15 -0.09
CA SER A 132 -3.61 -7.12 0.68
C SER A 132 -2.82 -7.91 1.73
N SER A 133 -1.54 -8.24 1.47
CA SER A 133 -0.65 -8.89 2.46
C SER A 133 -0.37 -8.00 3.67
N ALA A 134 0.01 -6.74 3.43
CA ALA A 134 0.22 -5.78 4.49
C ALA A 134 -1.06 -5.50 5.28
N ALA A 135 -2.21 -5.45 4.61
CA ALA A 135 -3.50 -5.21 5.26
C ALA A 135 -3.87 -6.34 6.23
N ILE A 136 -3.61 -7.62 5.91
CA ILE A 136 -3.82 -8.71 6.86
C ILE A 136 -2.81 -8.68 8.02
N CYS A 137 -1.55 -8.33 7.78
CA CYS A 137 -0.57 -8.12 8.84
C CYS A 137 -1.02 -7.01 9.81
N VAL A 138 -1.42 -5.86 9.28
CA VAL A 138 -1.97 -4.75 10.09
C VAL A 138 -3.23 -5.17 10.83
N MET A 139 -4.11 -5.97 10.22
CA MET A 139 -5.33 -6.48 10.87
C MET A 139 -4.98 -7.31 12.11
N VAL A 140 -3.99 -8.21 12.00
CA VAL A 140 -3.53 -9.02 13.13
C VAL A 140 -2.92 -8.13 14.22
N ALA A 141 -2.01 -7.22 13.88
CA ALA A 141 -1.39 -6.31 14.85
C ALA A 141 -2.43 -5.45 15.57
N ARG A 142 -3.39 -4.92 14.83
CA ARG A 142 -4.50 -4.12 15.37
C ARG A 142 -5.42 -4.94 16.27
N ALA A 143 -5.72 -6.18 15.90
CA ALA A 143 -6.54 -7.06 16.71
C ALA A 143 -5.91 -7.33 18.08
N PHE A 144 -4.63 -7.69 18.12
CA PHE A 144 -3.89 -7.84 19.37
C PHE A 144 -3.80 -6.51 20.15
N ASN A 145 -3.50 -5.40 19.47
CA ASN A 145 -3.42 -4.09 20.12
C ASN A 145 -4.73 -3.72 20.83
N ARG A 146 -5.88 -3.94 20.18
CA ARG A 146 -7.20 -3.59 20.71
C ARG A 146 -7.68 -4.56 21.78
N VAL A 147 -7.51 -5.87 21.59
CA VAL A 147 -7.98 -6.89 22.54
C VAL A 147 -7.16 -6.89 23.84
N TYR A 148 -5.83 -6.76 23.74
CA TYR A 148 -4.94 -6.77 24.90
C TYR A 148 -4.59 -5.37 25.42
N ASN A 149 -5.09 -4.32 24.78
CA ASN A 149 -4.78 -2.93 25.10
C ASN A 149 -3.26 -2.68 25.21
N LEU A 150 -2.51 -3.14 24.20
CA LEU A 150 -1.03 -3.05 24.16
C LEU A 150 -0.52 -1.59 24.10
N ARG A 151 -1.42 -0.62 23.86
CA ARG A 151 -1.14 0.82 23.72
C ARG A 151 -0.17 1.12 22.57
N LEU A 152 -0.17 0.30 21.53
CA LEU A 152 0.57 0.59 20.31
C LEU A 152 -0.08 1.77 19.60
N SER A 153 0.76 2.70 19.12
CA SER A 153 0.32 3.71 18.17
C SER A 153 0.03 3.07 16.81
N THR A 154 -0.62 3.79 15.89
CA THR A 154 -0.80 3.34 14.50
C THR A 154 0.54 2.99 13.83
N ARG A 155 1.60 3.77 14.13
CA ARG A 155 2.97 3.47 13.71
C ARG A 155 3.49 2.16 14.33
N GLY A 156 3.17 1.90 15.58
CA GLY A 156 3.50 0.62 16.23
C GLY A 156 2.80 -0.58 15.55
N GLU A 157 1.51 -0.46 15.24
CA GLU A 157 0.79 -1.48 14.46
C GLU A 157 1.45 -1.72 13.09
N MET A 158 1.82 -0.64 12.41
CA MET A 158 2.52 -0.66 11.13
C MET A 158 3.88 -1.38 11.24
N GLU A 159 4.66 -1.09 12.28
CA GLU A 159 5.97 -1.71 12.54
C GLU A 159 5.84 -3.22 12.76
N PHE A 160 4.92 -3.67 13.61
CA PHE A 160 4.68 -5.10 13.83
C PHE A 160 4.19 -5.81 12.57
N ALA A 161 3.36 -5.15 11.77
CA ALA A 161 2.91 -5.68 10.49
C ALA A 161 4.07 -5.87 9.50
N TYR A 162 4.96 -4.88 9.39
CA TYR A 162 6.15 -4.96 8.52
C TYR A 162 7.09 -6.07 8.99
N LEU A 163 7.43 -6.09 10.28
CA LEU A 163 8.29 -7.12 10.86
C LEU A 163 7.70 -8.52 10.70
N GLY A 164 6.37 -8.65 10.82
CA GLY A 164 5.65 -9.89 10.59
C GLY A 164 5.73 -10.33 9.13
N GLU A 165 5.55 -9.41 8.19
CA GLU A 165 5.60 -9.69 6.76
C GLU A 165 7.00 -10.12 6.28
N ILE A 166 8.06 -9.46 6.73
CA ILE A 166 9.45 -9.85 6.39
C ILE A 166 9.94 -11.11 7.11
N THR A 167 9.17 -11.64 8.08
CA THR A 167 9.42 -12.96 8.66
C THR A 167 9.00 -14.08 7.69
N THR A 168 8.15 -13.77 6.71
CA THR A 168 7.74 -14.69 5.65
C THR A 168 8.71 -14.66 4.46
N PRO A 169 8.56 -15.55 3.47
CA PRO A 169 9.33 -15.46 2.20
C PRO A 169 9.05 -14.20 1.35
N SER A 170 8.12 -13.32 1.76
CA SER A 170 7.80 -12.08 1.05
C SER A 170 8.98 -11.10 1.04
N LYS A 171 9.09 -10.34 -0.07
CA LYS A 171 10.08 -9.26 -0.25
C LYS A 171 9.42 -7.87 -0.29
N CYS A 172 8.35 -7.71 0.48
CA CYS A 172 7.59 -6.47 0.52
C CYS A 172 8.41 -5.32 1.13
N GLY A 173 8.24 -4.11 0.60
CA GLY A 173 8.82 -2.90 1.17
C GLY A 173 8.01 -2.36 2.35
N ARG A 174 8.51 -1.29 2.98
CA ARG A 174 7.90 -0.66 4.17
C ARG A 174 6.72 0.26 3.85
N MET A 175 6.46 0.56 2.56
CA MET A 175 5.37 1.45 2.15
C MET A 175 3.99 0.84 2.40
N ASP A 176 3.84 -0.47 2.22
CA ASP A 176 2.54 -1.13 2.09
C ASP A 176 1.73 -1.15 3.40
N GLN A 177 2.41 -1.13 4.55
CA GLN A 177 1.79 -1.10 5.86
C GLN A 177 1.16 0.28 6.19
N ALA A 178 1.32 1.28 5.32
CA ALA A 178 0.60 2.56 5.40
C ALA A 178 -0.92 2.40 5.42
N CYS A 179 -1.46 1.26 4.95
CA CYS A 179 -2.86 0.89 5.14
C CYS A 179 -3.32 0.96 6.61
N ALA A 180 -2.41 0.93 7.59
CA ALA A 180 -2.70 1.17 8.99
C ALA A 180 -3.33 2.56 9.26
N TYR A 181 -3.06 3.56 8.43
CA TYR A 181 -3.59 4.92 8.59
C TYR A 181 -4.98 5.12 8.00
N GLY A 182 -5.54 4.11 7.34
CA GLY A 182 -6.86 4.20 6.72
C GLY A 182 -6.95 5.33 5.70
N SER A 183 -8.08 6.03 5.65
CA SER A 183 -8.33 7.11 4.69
C SER A 183 -7.48 8.37 4.88
N VAL A 184 -6.66 8.46 5.94
CA VAL A 184 -5.77 9.61 6.18
C VAL A 184 -4.59 9.52 5.20
N PRO A 185 -4.38 10.52 4.32
CA PRO A 185 -3.18 10.56 3.51
C PRO A 185 -1.95 10.83 4.40
N VAL A 186 -0.84 10.18 4.10
CA VAL A 186 0.40 10.30 4.85
C VAL A 186 1.59 10.53 3.93
N LEU A 187 2.53 11.35 4.38
CA LEU A 187 3.90 11.38 3.85
C LEU A 187 4.72 10.40 4.66
N MET A 188 5.42 9.49 3.98
CA MET A 188 6.38 8.58 4.60
C MET A 188 7.77 8.95 4.12
N THR A 189 8.71 9.08 5.04
CA THR A 189 10.12 9.35 4.72
C THR A 189 10.99 8.19 5.19
N PHE A 190 11.81 7.67 4.28
CA PHE A 190 12.68 6.51 4.48
C PHE A 190 14.14 6.98 4.49
N ASP A 191 14.71 7.17 5.68
CA ASP A 191 16.08 7.61 5.91
C ASP A 191 16.90 6.44 6.48
N GLY A 192 17.32 5.54 5.58
CA GLY A 192 17.97 4.29 5.95
C GLY A 192 17.01 3.40 6.73
N ASP A 193 17.36 3.06 7.97
CA ASP A 193 16.50 2.27 8.85
C ASP A 193 15.39 3.10 9.53
N ILE A 194 15.46 4.42 9.45
CA ILE A 194 14.51 5.33 10.10
C ILE A 194 13.34 5.60 9.16
N LEU A 195 12.15 5.22 9.60
CA LEU A 195 10.89 5.62 8.98
C LEU A 195 10.26 6.76 9.77
N THR A 196 9.80 7.82 9.11
CA THR A 196 8.86 8.81 9.68
C THR A 196 7.57 8.83 8.89
N VAL A 197 6.47 9.20 9.56
CA VAL A 197 5.13 9.26 8.96
C VAL A 197 4.43 10.52 9.44
N ASP A 198 4.14 11.42 8.50
CA ASP A 198 3.44 12.67 8.75
C ASP A 198 2.03 12.61 8.16
N ARG A 199 1.01 12.88 8.98
CA ARG A 199 -0.38 12.93 8.52
C ARG A 199 -0.61 14.20 7.73
N LEU A 200 -1.23 14.06 6.56
CA LEU A 200 -1.50 15.17 5.65
C LEU A 200 -2.94 15.65 5.77
N GLN A 201 -3.14 16.93 5.48
CA GLN A 201 -4.46 17.52 5.31
C GLN A 201 -4.66 17.87 3.84
N LEU A 202 -5.85 17.59 3.35
CA LEU A 202 -6.32 18.00 2.03
C LEU A 202 -7.24 19.21 2.18
N ALA A 203 -6.97 20.27 1.43
CA ALA A 203 -7.86 21.43 1.36
C ALA A 203 -9.18 21.10 0.63
N VAL A 204 -9.12 20.21 -0.36
CA VAL A 204 -10.27 19.76 -1.15
C VAL A 204 -10.21 18.24 -1.40
N PRO A 205 -11.35 17.56 -1.61
CA PRO A 205 -11.36 16.14 -1.96
C PRO A 205 -10.57 15.82 -3.24
N LEU A 206 -9.99 14.63 -3.30
CA LEU A 206 -9.39 14.07 -4.53
C LEU A 206 -10.28 12.95 -5.05
N HIS A 207 -10.69 13.04 -6.32
CA HIS A 207 -11.50 12.02 -6.98
C HIS A 207 -10.61 11.20 -7.91
N LEU A 208 -10.30 9.97 -7.53
CA LEU A 208 -9.40 9.08 -8.24
C LEU A 208 -10.16 7.91 -8.86
N VAL A 209 -9.69 7.39 -9.98
CA VAL A 209 -10.13 6.10 -10.53
C VAL A 209 -8.92 5.19 -10.61
N LEU A 210 -8.97 4.04 -9.94
CA LEU A 210 -8.01 2.97 -10.16
C LEU A 210 -8.54 2.07 -11.26
N VAL A 211 -7.71 1.79 -12.26
CA VAL A 211 -8.09 1.04 -13.46
C VAL A 211 -7.26 -0.23 -13.50
N ASP A 212 -7.91 -1.39 -13.39
CA ASP A 212 -7.30 -2.67 -13.67
C ASP A 212 -7.10 -2.80 -15.18
N LEU A 213 -5.85 -2.81 -15.62
CA LEU A 213 -5.51 -2.79 -17.05
C LEU A 213 -5.79 -4.13 -17.74
N LYS A 214 -6.15 -5.18 -16.98
CA LYS A 214 -6.41 -6.55 -17.47
C LYS A 214 -5.30 -7.09 -18.36
N ALA A 215 -4.09 -6.64 -18.11
CA ALA A 215 -2.87 -7.07 -18.77
C ALA A 215 -1.90 -7.65 -17.74
N SER A 216 -0.72 -8.07 -18.19
CA SER A 216 0.23 -8.79 -17.35
C SER A 216 1.51 -7.99 -17.13
N LYS A 217 2.09 -8.19 -15.94
CA LYS A 217 3.43 -7.76 -15.59
C LYS A 217 4.02 -8.72 -14.57
N ASP A 218 5.34 -8.79 -14.51
CA ASP A 218 6.08 -9.49 -13.47
C ASP A 218 6.75 -8.48 -12.53
N THR A 219 6.09 -8.26 -11.39
CA THR A 219 6.59 -7.41 -10.30
C THR A 219 7.98 -7.84 -9.81
N THR A 220 8.27 -9.15 -9.77
CA THR A 220 9.55 -9.67 -9.28
C THR A 220 10.68 -9.31 -10.24
N THR A 221 10.42 -9.45 -11.55
CA THR A 221 11.37 -9.06 -12.59
C THR A 221 11.61 -7.55 -12.57
N ILE A 222 10.56 -6.73 -12.48
CA ILE A 222 10.69 -5.26 -12.37
C ILE A 222 11.57 -4.88 -11.18
N LEU A 223 11.25 -5.38 -9.98
CA LEU A 223 12.01 -5.05 -8.78
C LEU A 223 13.46 -5.50 -8.89
N LYS A 224 13.72 -6.69 -9.43
CA LYS A 224 15.08 -7.20 -9.65
C LYS A 224 15.87 -6.26 -10.58
N CYS A 225 15.28 -5.80 -11.68
CA CYS A 225 15.96 -4.92 -12.63
C CYS A 225 16.23 -3.53 -12.03
N LEU A 226 15.27 -2.93 -11.32
CA LEU A 226 15.44 -1.61 -10.71
C LEU A 226 16.44 -1.64 -9.53
N GLN A 227 16.37 -2.66 -8.67
CA GLN A 227 17.25 -2.77 -7.49
C GLN A 227 18.71 -3.03 -7.85
N GLN A 228 19.02 -3.56 -9.05
CA GLN A 228 20.40 -3.70 -9.53
C GLN A 228 21.15 -2.36 -9.64
N ALA A 229 20.44 -1.25 -9.70
CA ALA A 229 21.05 0.08 -9.70
C ALA A 229 21.62 0.50 -8.33
N TYR A 230 21.28 -0.21 -7.25
CA TYR A 230 21.64 0.16 -5.88
C TYR A 230 22.60 -0.85 -5.23
N PRO A 231 23.43 -0.42 -4.26
CA PRO A 231 23.60 0.97 -3.79
C PRO A 231 24.54 1.81 -4.68
N HIS A 232 25.28 1.19 -5.59
CA HIS A 232 26.26 1.89 -6.43
C HIS A 232 25.84 1.83 -7.90
N PRO A 233 25.63 2.97 -8.56
CA PRO A 233 25.27 2.97 -9.97
C PRO A 233 26.45 2.48 -10.81
N ALA A 234 26.16 1.69 -11.84
CA ALA A 234 27.16 1.09 -12.73
C ALA A 234 27.03 1.58 -14.19
N SER A 235 26.07 2.48 -14.45
CA SER A 235 25.77 3.04 -15.76
C SER A 235 24.99 4.35 -15.64
N ASP A 236 24.93 5.12 -16.73
CA ASP A 236 24.13 6.34 -16.83
C ASP A 236 22.63 6.08 -16.55
N LEU A 237 22.13 4.88 -16.89
CA LEU A 237 20.76 4.47 -16.58
C LEU A 237 20.57 4.27 -15.07
N HIS A 238 21.55 3.66 -14.38
CA HIS A 238 21.49 3.51 -12.92
C HIS A 238 21.54 4.87 -12.22
N GLU A 239 22.39 5.79 -12.70
CA GLU A 239 22.40 7.17 -12.20
C GLU A 239 21.07 7.90 -12.47
N GLY A 240 20.46 7.66 -13.63
CA GLY A 240 19.12 8.13 -13.97
C GLY A 240 18.08 7.69 -12.95
N LEU A 241 18.10 6.41 -12.56
CA LEU A 241 17.21 5.88 -11.53
C LEU A 241 17.49 6.49 -10.15
N HIS A 242 18.75 6.69 -9.76
CA HIS A 242 19.11 7.39 -8.52
C HIS A 242 18.55 8.81 -8.49
N ARG A 243 18.66 9.55 -9.61
CA ARG A 243 18.06 10.88 -9.75
C ARG A 243 16.55 10.84 -9.64
N LEU A 244 15.90 9.86 -10.30
CA LEU A 244 14.44 9.67 -10.28
C LEU A 244 13.91 9.43 -8.86
N LEU A 245 14.48 8.44 -8.16
CA LEU A 245 14.01 7.99 -6.85
C LEU A 245 14.55 8.82 -5.68
N GLY A 246 15.48 9.76 -5.94
CA GLY A 246 16.02 10.68 -4.96
C GLY A 246 15.60 12.14 -5.22
N PRO A 247 16.48 13.01 -5.73
CA PRO A 247 16.17 14.44 -5.89
C PRO A 247 14.90 14.77 -6.69
N ILE A 248 14.58 14.01 -7.73
CA ILE A 248 13.35 14.23 -8.52
C ILE A 248 12.12 13.86 -7.70
N ASN A 249 12.15 12.72 -6.99
CA ASN A 249 11.09 12.33 -6.06
C ASN A 249 10.87 13.40 -4.98
N HIS A 250 11.94 13.93 -4.38
CA HIS A 250 11.84 15.00 -3.38
C HIS A 250 11.14 16.23 -3.91
N ARG A 251 11.50 16.66 -5.13
CA ARG A 251 10.87 17.80 -5.78
C ARG A 251 9.38 17.54 -6.03
N ILE A 252 9.03 16.42 -6.67
CA ILE A 252 7.64 16.07 -7.00
C ILE A 252 6.79 15.95 -5.73
N THR A 253 7.28 15.26 -4.71
CA THR A 253 6.55 15.09 -3.45
C THR A 253 6.38 16.43 -2.72
N SER A 254 7.40 17.29 -2.69
CA SER A 254 7.28 18.62 -2.08
C SER A 254 6.27 19.51 -2.80
N GLU A 255 6.28 19.53 -4.14
CA GLU A 255 5.29 20.25 -4.94
C GLU A 255 3.88 19.66 -4.76
N ALA A 256 3.75 18.34 -4.63
CA ALA A 256 2.48 17.67 -4.38
C ALA A 256 1.93 18.01 -2.99
N LEU A 257 2.77 18.03 -1.94
CA LEU A 257 2.38 18.45 -0.60
C LEU A 257 1.82 19.88 -0.60
N GLN A 258 2.49 20.80 -1.30
CA GLN A 258 2.00 22.17 -1.44
C GLN A 258 0.64 22.21 -2.15
N ALA A 259 0.51 21.50 -3.27
CA ALA A 259 -0.73 21.46 -4.04
C ALA A 259 -1.90 20.81 -3.25
N MET A 260 -1.64 19.77 -2.46
CA MET A 260 -2.61 19.17 -1.53
C MET A 260 -3.07 20.16 -0.46
N ALA A 261 -2.13 20.93 0.11
CA ALA A 261 -2.41 21.90 1.16
C ALA A 261 -3.16 23.15 0.65
N THR A 262 -2.94 23.58 -0.59
CA THR A 262 -3.63 24.73 -1.19
C THR A 262 -4.86 24.35 -2.02
N GLY A 263 -5.10 23.06 -2.24
CA GLY A 263 -6.21 22.55 -3.04
C GLY A 263 -6.02 22.70 -4.56
N ASP A 264 -4.77 22.81 -5.04
CA ASP A 264 -4.47 22.86 -6.47
C ASP A 264 -4.44 21.45 -7.08
N VAL A 265 -5.63 20.88 -7.27
CA VAL A 265 -5.81 19.54 -7.86
C VAL A 265 -5.30 19.48 -9.31
N SER A 266 -5.33 20.60 -10.02
CA SER A 266 -4.79 20.70 -11.38
C SER A 266 -3.28 20.50 -11.39
N GLN A 267 -2.56 21.12 -10.45
CA GLN A 267 -1.13 20.90 -10.26
C GLN A 267 -0.83 19.45 -9.86
N LEU A 268 -1.63 18.83 -8.99
CA LEU A 268 -1.46 17.41 -8.66
C LEU A 268 -1.56 16.51 -9.89
N GLY A 269 -2.52 16.76 -10.79
CA GLY A 269 -2.64 16.01 -12.04
C GLY A 269 -1.42 16.19 -12.95
N ARG A 270 -0.94 17.44 -13.11
CA ARG A 270 0.30 17.71 -13.85
C ARG A 270 1.51 16.98 -13.26
N LEU A 271 1.61 16.92 -11.94
CA LEU A 271 2.67 16.20 -11.24
C LEU A 271 2.58 14.68 -11.47
N MET A 272 1.37 14.10 -11.52
CA MET A 272 1.20 12.68 -11.85
C MET A 272 1.70 12.37 -13.26
N VAL A 273 1.35 13.21 -14.24
CA VAL A 273 1.82 13.07 -15.64
C VAL A 273 3.35 13.20 -15.70
N ALA A 274 3.92 14.22 -15.04
CA ALA A 274 5.36 14.42 -15.00
C ALA A 274 6.08 13.24 -14.32
N ALA A 275 5.54 12.71 -13.23
CA ALA A 275 6.08 11.55 -12.54
C ALA A 275 6.08 10.31 -13.44
N GLN A 276 5.01 10.08 -14.21
CA GLN A 276 4.95 8.96 -15.15
C GLN A 276 5.98 9.13 -16.26
N GLN A 277 6.03 10.28 -16.94
CA GLN A 277 6.98 10.54 -18.03
C GLN A 277 8.43 10.38 -17.59
N LEU A 278 8.78 10.89 -16.40
CA LEU A 278 10.12 10.76 -15.84
C LEU A 278 10.43 9.29 -15.49
N PHE A 279 9.44 8.53 -15.01
CA PHE A 279 9.60 7.10 -14.77
C PHE A 279 9.84 6.34 -16.08
N ASP A 280 9.04 6.60 -17.12
CA ASP A 280 9.20 5.96 -18.43
C ASP A 280 10.57 6.25 -19.03
N GLN A 281 11.07 7.48 -18.86
CA GLN A 281 12.37 7.90 -19.39
C GLN A 281 13.55 7.32 -18.61
N LEU A 282 13.50 7.33 -17.27
CA LEU A 282 14.67 7.04 -16.42
C LEU A 282 14.67 5.62 -15.84
N ALA A 283 13.50 5.02 -15.63
CA ALA A 283 13.36 3.65 -15.11
C ALA A 283 12.93 2.66 -16.20
N GLY A 284 12.11 3.08 -17.17
CA GLY A 284 11.62 2.23 -18.26
C GLY A 284 12.70 1.41 -18.98
N PRO A 285 13.84 2.01 -19.40
CA PRO A 285 14.91 1.30 -20.10
C PRO A 285 15.62 0.22 -19.27
N LEU A 286 15.46 0.19 -17.95
CA LEU A 286 16.08 -0.83 -17.09
C LEU A 286 15.34 -2.18 -17.13
N CYS A 287 14.07 -2.19 -17.56
CA CYS A 287 13.27 -3.40 -17.67
C CYS A 287 12.25 -3.25 -18.82
N PRO A 288 12.71 -3.09 -20.07
CA PRO A 288 11.86 -2.74 -21.21
C PRO A 288 10.74 -3.77 -21.45
N GLU A 289 10.99 -5.04 -21.18
CA GLU A 289 10.02 -6.13 -21.32
C GLU A 289 8.83 -6.04 -20.34
N GLN A 290 8.95 -5.26 -19.26
CA GLN A 290 7.87 -5.04 -18.29
C GLN A 290 7.37 -3.59 -18.24
N LEU A 291 8.27 -2.61 -18.46
CA LEU A 291 8.01 -1.19 -18.22
C LEU A 291 7.67 -0.40 -19.50
N THR A 292 7.71 -1.01 -20.69
CA THR A 292 7.17 -0.36 -21.90
C THR A 292 5.66 -0.13 -21.81
N ALA A 293 4.95 -0.98 -21.05
CA ALA A 293 3.57 -0.78 -20.59
C ALA A 293 2.58 -0.18 -21.63
N PRO A 294 2.42 -0.80 -22.82
CA PRO A 294 1.58 -0.23 -23.88
C PRO A 294 0.11 -0.05 -23.48
N VAL A 295 -0.44 -0.91 -22.61
CA VAL A 295 -1.83 -0.80 -22.16
C VAL A 295 -1.99 0.37 -21.19
N LEU A 296 -1.03 0.54 -20.26
CA LEU A 296 -0.96 1.71 -19.38
C LEU A 296 -0.98 3.00 -20.20
N HIS A 297 -0.08 3.13 -21.18
CA HIS A 297 0.01 4.35 -21.98
C HIS A 297 -1.24 4.58 -22.83
N LYS A 298 -1.84 3.51 -23.39
CA LYS A 298 -3.12 3.60 -24.10
C LYS A 298 -4.21 4.21 -23.22
N VAL A 299 -4.31 3.79 -21.95
CA VAL A 299 -5.30 4.32 -21.01
C VAL A 299 -4.99 5.76 -20.63
N LEU A 300 -3.74 6.06 -20.26
CA LEU A 300 -3.33 7.41 -19.85
C LEU A 300 -3.57 8.46 -20.95
N SER A 301 -3.36 8.09 -22.22
CA SER A 301 -3.58 8.97 -23.37
C SER A 301 -4.94 8.79 -24.04
N TYR A 302 -5.89 8.08 -23.43
CA TYR A 302 -7.15 7.75 -24.09
C TYR A 302 -7.98 9.02 -24.34
N PRO A 303 -8.29 9.40 -25.60
CA PRO A 303 -8.84 10.72 -25.91
C PRO A 303 -10.16 11.05 -25.21
N ALA A 304 -11.05 10.06 -25.07
CA ALA A 304 -12.40 10.26 -24.52
C ALA A 304 -12.42 10.66 -23.04
N ILE A 305 -11.32 10.47 -22.29
CA ILE A 305 -11.23 10.83 -20.88
C ILE A 305 -10.40 12.09 -20.61
N GLN A 306 -9.71 12.65 -21.60
CA GLN A 306 -8.72 13.72 -21.38
C GLN A 306 -9.34 15.01 -20.80
N GLU A 307 -10.60 15.32 -21.17
CA GLU A 307 -11.32 16.46 -20.62
C GLU A 307 -11.86 16.21 -19.20
N LEU A 308 -11.90 14.94 -18.77
CA LEU A 308 -12.47 14.49 -17.49
C LEU A 308 -11.41 14.34 -16.39
N VAL A 309 -10.13 14.30 -16.76
CA VAL A 309 -9.01 14.09 -15.84
C VAL A 309 -8.06 15.29 -15.81
N TRP A 310 -7.34 15.43 -14.70
CA TRP A 310 -6.21 16.34 -14.56
C TRP A 310 -4.88 15.65 -14.89
N GLY A 311 -4.80 14.33 -14.74
CA GLY A 311 -3.61 13.54 -15.00
C GLY A 311 -3.74 12.11 -14.49
N GLY A 312 -2.69 11.31 -14.67
CA GLY A 312 -2.65 9.93 -14.21
C GLY A 312 -1.27 9.30 -14.35
N LYS A 313 -1.11 8.12 -13.74
CA LYS A 313 0.14 7.35 -13.72
C LYS A 313 -0.15 5.87 -13.42
N GLY A 314 0.83 4.99 -13.61
CA GLY A 314 0.75 3.61 -13.12
C GLY A 314 0.90 3.52 -11.61
N VAL A 315 0.49 2.39 -11.03
CA VAL A 315 0.44 2.14 -9.58
C VAL A 315 1.39 1.01 -9.19
N GLY A 316 1.95 1.09 -7.99
CA GLY A 316 2.79 0.04 -7.40
C GLY A 316 4.09 -0.10 -8.17
N SER A 317 4.37 -1.30 -8.70
CA SER A 317 5.60 -1.54 -9.46
C SER A 317 5.58 -1.04 -10.91
N GLN A 318 4.60 -0.23 -11.30
CA GLN A 318 4.41 0.23 -12.70
C GLN A 318 4.09 -0.94 -13.65
N GLY A 319 4.27 -0.75 -14.97
CA GLY A 319 3.92 -1.75 -15.98
C GLY A 319 2.41 -1.85 -16.26
N ASP A 320 2.01 -2.86 -17.02
CA ASP A 320 0.63 -3.11 -17.45
C ASP A 320 -0.26 -3.77 -16.37
N GLY A 321 -0.14 -3.32 -15.13
CA GLY A 321 -0.94 -3.79 -14.00
C GLY A 321 -2.17 -2.92 -13.71
N THR A 322 -1.93 -1.74 -13.14
CA THR A 322 -2.99 -0.85 -12.66
C THR A 322 -2.59 0.59 -12.92
N ALA A 323 -3.54 1.40 -13.41
CA ALA A 323 -3.40 2.84 -13.53
C ALA A 323 -4.20 3.57 -12.45
N GLN A 324 -3.81 4.79 -12.12
CA GLN A 324 -4.61 5.74 -11.37
C GLN A 324 -4.83 7.00 -12.20
N LEU A 325 -6.04 7.53 -12.17
CA LEU A 325 -6.46 8.74 -12.86
C LEU A 325 -7.04 9.73 -11.85
N LEU A 326 -6.57 10.97 -11.84
CA LEU A 326 -7.13 12.05 -11.03
C LEU A 326 -8.20 12.79 -11.83
N CYS A 327 -9.45 12.58 -11.48
CA CYS A 327 -10.61 13.18 -12.13
C CYS A 327 -10.85 14.62 -11.68
N ARG A 328 -11.52 15.42 -12.51
CA ARG A 328 -11.83 16.82 -12.20
C ARG A 328 -12.88 17.00 -11.11
N GLY A 329 -13.71 15.99 -10.90
CA GLY A 329 -14.80 15.97 -9.94
C GLY A 329 -15.43 14.59 -9.83
N SER A 330 -16.44 14.49 -8.96
CA SER A 330 -17.17 13.24 -8.73
C SER A 330 -18.00 12.80 -9.95
N GLU A 331 -18.53 13.74 -10.73
CA GLU A 331 -19.28 13.40 -11.95
C GLU A 331 -18.34 12.89 -13.04
N GLU A 332 -17.19 13.53 -13.21
CA GLU A 332 -16.15 13.10 -14.14
C GLU A 332 -15.60 11.73 -13.77
N GLN A 333 -15.43 11.44 -12.48
CA GLN A 333 -15.04 10.12 -11.98
C GLN A 333 -15.99 9.02 -12.48
N ALA A 334 -17.30 9.23 -12.34
CA ALA A 334 -18.31 8.28 -12.82
C ALA A 334 -18.27 8.13 -14.35
N LYS A 335 -18.12 9.24 -15.09
CA LYS A 335 -18.00 9.23 -16.57
C LYS A 335 -16.74 8.46 -17.03
N VAL A 336 -15.61 8.67 -16.38
CA VAL A 336 -14.35 7.95 -16.68
C VAL A 336 -14.54 6.44 -16.50
N CYS A 337 -15.13 6.00 -15.37
CA CYS A 337 -15.43 4.58 -15.15
C CYS A 337 -16.33 4.02 -16.26
N ALA A 338 -17.40 4.73 -16.62
CA ALA A 338 -18.33 4.29 -17.66
C ALA A 338 -17.66 4.18 -19.04
N ILE A 339 -16.86 5.19 -19.43
CA ILE A 339 -16.14 5.22 -20.70
C ILE A 339 -15.12 4.08 -20.78
N LEU A 340 -14.27 3.91 -19.76
CA LEU A 340 -13.24 2.86 -19.78
C LEU A 340 -13.84 1.46 -19.74
N SER A 341 -14.95 1.26 -19.03
CA SER A 341 -15.67 -0.01 -19.03
C SER A 341 -16.33 -0.30 -20.38
N ALA A 342 -16.97 0.69 -21.01
CA ALA A 342 -17.70 0.50 -22.27
C ALA A 342 -16.76 0.36 -23.47
N ASP A 343 -15.77 1.25 -23.58
CA ASP A 343 -14.90 1.33 -24.75
C ASP A 343 -13.75 0.32 -24.70
N LEU A 344 -13.22 0.05 -23.50
CA LEU A 344 -12.00 -0.75 -23.31
C LEU A 344 -12.21 -2.03 -22.48
N GLY A 345 -13.40 -2.26 -21.90
CA GLY A 345 -13.70 -3.45 -21.10
C GLY A 345 -12.94 -3.53 -19.76
N LEU A 346 -12.38 -2.39 -19.31
CA LEU A 346 -11.54 -2.32 -18.12
C LEU A 346 -12.38 -2.18 -16.85
N GLU A 347 -11.91 -2.79 -15.77
CA GLU A 347 -12.52 -2.65 -14.46
C GLU A 347 -12.00 -1.41 -13.75
N CYS A 348 -12.91 -0.62 -13.21
CA CYS A 348 -12.61 0.65 -12.57
C CYS A 348 -13.10 0.65 -11.12
N MET A 349 -12.26 1.11 -10.20
CA MET A 349 -12.57 1.29 -8.80
C MET A 349 -12.47 2.79 -8.46
N PRO A 350 -13.61 3.49 -8.29
CA PRO A 350 -13.61 4.90 -7.90
C PRO A 350 -13.14 5.02 -6.44
N LEU A 351 -12.25 5.96 -6.17
CA LEU A 351 -11.74 6.29 -4.84
C LEU A 351 -11.89 7.79 -4.60
N THR A 352 -12.62 8.18 -3.55
CA THR A 352 -12.64 9.58 -3.12
C THR A 352 -11.86 9.73 -1.82
N VAL A 353 -10.81 10.53 -1.87
CA VAL A 353 -9.98 10.85 -0.71
C VAL A 353 -10.43 12.19 -0.12
N THR A 354 -10.66 12.20 1.18
CA THR A 354 -11.02 13.41 1.93
C THR A 354 -10.19 13.49 3.20
N THR A 355 -10.03 14.69 3.76
CA THR A 355 -9.54 14.82 5.13
C THR A 355 -10.59 14.22 6.07
N PRO A 356 -10.24 13.22 6.91
CA PRO A 356 -11.17 12.66 7.88
C PRO A 356 -11.70 13.78 8.78
N ARG A 357 -13.01 13.82 9.01
CA ARG A 357 -13.57 14.78 9.97
C ARG A 357 -13.19 14.31 11.37
N HIS A 358 -12.94 15.24 12.29
CA HIS A 358 -12.67 14.89 13.69
C HIS A 358 -13.83 14.02 14.24
N GLY A 359 -13.61 12.70 14.37
CA GLY A 359 -14.63 11.75 14.84
C GLY A 359 -14.61 10.37 14.19
N ASP A 360 -14.07 10.22 12.98
CA ASP A 360 -14.22 9.00 12.15
C ASP A 360 -13.35 7.78 12.55
N HIS A 361 -12.70 7.82 13.72
CA HIS A 361 -11.76 6.78 14.19
C HIS A 361 -12.02 6.27 15.62
N LYS A 362 -13.24 6.46 16.15
CA LYS A 362 -13.62 5.86 17.43
C LYS A 362 -14.05 4.41 17.28
#